data_AF-A0A929VQZ0-F1
#
_entry.id   AF-A0A929VQZ0-F1
#
_cell.length_a   1.000
_cell.length_b   1.000
_cell.length_c   1.000
_cell.angle_alpha   90.00
_cell.angle_beta   90.00
_cell.angle_gamma   90.00
#
_symmetry.space_group_name_H-M   'P 1'
#
loop_
_entity.id
_entity.type
_entity.pdbx_description
1 polymer ?
#
loop_
_entity_poly.entity_id
_entity_poly.type
_entity_poly.pdbx_seq_one_letter_code
_entity_poly.pdbx_strand_id
1 'polypeptide(L)'
;MKKIDKNIVNTDTSNTTNADIENIDKSSIDIDNLDNDIVDKSPIDKDYTDKISYNPGEKSIDHAIETFEDFFGSDPDQMELEAKMEKLIDKEIKKRIARTTRSVLLKTAILVVALLFIINPIVKSFYPDFYTMANSEEKNKPLWTQVKNRYLSTLLYGNDRNYTSQYSDLDNMVYSFYATTDPTRYLIDIDVVDKQFGSYKFYLDTGNYYDGSVTGGDIDLEIIYKRGQKTLDYSKHVASINANLYGSFPDKKDLIESVKKLPDSAYIFASVGSNNLMSIADLLKYFEKNWDIMPFWLRVVDPASYDLIQKSLAGKDLTFSTGQPTDKYLELGINPSANYQTKKITIKDKETGETYTDIDFKTLNDDIHKLDKDQLRKKLKDVYMTNLNLIDKNREIFTAFKDIPFTRPGRDHDSIAIGSISDLTDKKDRDENGNIIPNSFDIYKKDIGNQTDLKTNLFTIYLSKDQFLKLLNEDWVFSANVINCKFSNFASN
;
A
#
# COMPACT_ATOMS: atom_id res chain seq x y z
N MET A 1 -61.34 -24.87 -7.86
CA MET A 1 -62.72 -24.36 -7.64
C MET A 1 -62.67 -23.11 -6.78
N LYS A 2 -63.56 -22.15 -7.07
CA LYS A 2 -63.78 -20.80 -6.48
C LYS A 2 -62.88 -19.65 -6.93
N LYS A 3 -63.43 -18.91 -7.91
CA LYS A 3 -63.26 -17.48 -8.21
C LYS A 3 -64.07 -16.62 -7.22
N ILE A 4 -63.88 -15.28 -7.35
CA ILE A 4 -64.74 -14.11 -7.05
C ILE A 4 -64.15 -13.27 -5.90
N ASP A 5 -64.11 -11.93 -5.90
CA ASP A 5 -64.15 -10.82 -6.89
C ASP A 5 -64.16 -9.51 -6.05
N LYS A 6 -63.73 -8.39 -6.67
CA LYS A 6 -64.23 -6.99 -6.50
C LYS A 6 -63.87 -6.08 -5.29
N ASN A 7 -63.17 -4.99 -5.69
CA ASN A 7 -63.55 -3.56 -5.68
C ASN A 7 -63.69 -2.70 -4.40
N ILE A 8 -62.90 -1.61 -4.42
CA ILE A 8 -63.24 -0.16 -4.32
C ILE A 8 -63.96 0.39 -3.08
N VAL A 9 -63.31 1.35 -2.41
CA VAL A 9 -63.80 2.65 -1.83
C VAL A 9 -62.53 3.53 -1.69
N ASN A 10 -62.25 4.66 -2.35
CA ASN A 10 -62.87 5.98 -2.62
C ASN A 10 -62.93 6.98 -1.44
N THR A 11 -62.79 8.27 -1.78
CA THR A 11 -62.91 9.53 -0.98
C THR A 11 -61.67 10.04 -0.27
N ASP A 12 -61.38 11.35 -0.16
CA ASP A 12 -61.62 12.55 -0.97
C ASP A 12 -60.98 13.74 -0.19
N THR A 13 -60.41 14.71 -0.93
CA THR A 13 -60.25 16.16 -0.61
C THR A 13 -59.78 16.69 0.76
N SER A 14 -58.79 17.59 0.75
CA SER A 14 -59.02 19.04 1.03
C SER A 14 -57.77 19.92 0.85
N ASN A 15 -58.01 21.08 0.22
CA ASN A 15 -57.11 22.24 0.09
C ASN A 15 -57.01 23.03 1.41
N THR A 16 -55.93 23.77 1.66
CA THR A 16 -55.91 25.26 1.77
C THR A 16 -54.56 25.83 2.22
N THR A 17 -54.43 27.12 1.95
CA THR A 17 -53.30 28.03 1.76
C THR A 17 -52.81 28.78 3.02
N ASN A 18 -51.61 29.37 2.87
CA ASN A 18 -51.03 30.56 3.53
C ASN A 18 -50.47 30.44 4.96
N ALA A 19 -49.17 30.70 5.10
CA ALA A 19 -48.66 31.99 5.60
C ALA A 19 -47.14 32.09 5.47
N ASP A 20 -46.70 33.27 5.07
CA ASP A 20 -45.32 33.75 4.94
C ASP A 20 -44.49 33.59 6.23
N ILE A 21 -43.16 33.47 6.08
CA ILE A 21 -42.16 34.39 6.67
C ILE A 21 -40.78 34.07 6.09
N GLU A 22 -40.06 35.16 5.83
CA GLU A 22 -38.86 35.36 5.03
C GLU A 22 -37.55 34.81 5.63
N ASN A 23 -36.61 34.57 4.69
CA ASN A 23 -35.17 34.88 4.70
C ASN A 23 -34.26 34.37 5.85
N ILE A 24 -33.17 33.69 5.47
CA ILE A 24 -31.82 34.30 5.44
C ILE A 24 -30.85 33.42 4.64
N ASP A 25 -29.92 34.13 4.01
CA ASP A 25 -29.11 33.87 2.84
C ASP A 25 -28.22 32.63 2.77
N LYS A 26 -28.13 32.15 1.52
CA LYS A 26 -27.01 31.46 0.91
C LYS A 26 -25.93 32.48 0.56
N SER A 27 -24.66 32.16 0.81
CA SER A 27 -23.56 32.75 0.02
C SER A 27 -22.56 31.67 -0.39
N SER A 28 -22.74 31.21 -1.63
CA SER A 28 -21.71 30.64 -2.48
C SER A 28 -21.15 31.80 -3.30
N ILE A 29 -19.88 32.15 -3.10
CA ILE A 29 -19.18 33.08 -3.99
C ILE A 29 -18.42 32.23 -5.01
N ASP A 30 -18.98 32.22 -6.22
CA ASP A 30 -18.25 31.90 -7.45
C ASP A 30 -17.45 33.13 -7.89
N ILE A 31 -16.28 32.83 -8.42
CA ILE A 31 -15.33 33.74 -9.05
C ILE A 31 -15.83 34.00 -10.46
N ASP A 32 -15.84 35.25 -10.92
CA ASP A 32 -15.48 35.59 -12.30
C ASP A 32 -15.30 37.11 -12.51
N ASN A 33 -14.35 37.39 -13.41
CA ASN A 33 -14.11 38.62 -14.17
C ASN A 33 -13.29 39.76 -13.55
N LEU A 34 -12.00 39.64 -13.83
CA LEU A 34 -11.10 40.70 -14.29
C LEU A 34 -11.77 41.53 -15.41
N ASP A 35 -11.82 42.86 -15.26
CA ASP A 35 -11.64 43.75 -16.41
C ASP A 35 -11.10 45.12 -15.98
N ASN A 36 -10.25 45.67 -16.84
CA ASN A 36 -9.48 46.89 -16.64
C ASN A 36 -10.31 48.17 -16.87
N ASP A 37 -9.70 49.28 -16.43
CA ASP A 37 -9.79 50.65 -16.93
C ASP A 37 -10.45 51.73 -16.05
N ILE A 38 -9.83 52.92 -16.19
CA ILE A 38 -10.30 54.28 -15.90
C ILE A 38 -9.78 54.92 -14.60
N VAL A 39 -8.54 55.42 -14.70
CA VAL A 39 -8.10 56.82 -14.60
C VAL A 39 -8.99 57.85 -13.84
N ASP A 40 -8.32 58.58 -12.95
CA ASP A 40 -8.59 59.93 -12.42
C ASP A 40 -9.85 60.19 -11.57
N LYS A 41 -9.63 60.42 -10.27
CA LYS A 41 -9.63 61.78 -9.70
C LYS A 41 -9.34 61.72 -8.20
N SER A 42 -8.29 62.42 -7.77
CA SER A 42 -8.25 63.00 -6.43
C SER A 42 -9.28 64.13 -6.37
N PRO A 43 -9.87 64.42 -5.19
CA PRO A 43 -9.37 65.60 -4.52
C PRO A 43 -9.16 65.43 -3.00
N ILE A 44 -8.01 65.95 -2.61
CA ILE A 44 -7.64 66.59 -1.35
C ILE A 44 -8.82 67.36 -0.71
N ASP A 45 -9.10 67.16 0.59
CA ASP A 45 -8.86 68.20 1.61
C ASP A 45 -9.10 67.69 3.06
N LYS A 46 -8.10 67.97 3.91
CA LYS A 46 -8.08 68.50 5.30
C LYS A 46 -9.08 67.93 6.34
N ASP A 47 -8.71 67.64 7.59
CA ASP A 47 -7.84 68.41 8.49
C ASP A 47 -7.66 67.67 9.84
N TYR A 48 -6.76 68.19 10.69
CA TYR A 48 -6.54 67.95 12.13
C TYR A 48 -5.40 67.03 12.64
N THR A 49 -4.26 67.71 12.79
CA THR A 49 -3.44 67.91 14.02
C THR A 49 -2.57 66.80 14.61
N ASP A 50 -1.27 67.02 14.47
CA ASP A 50 -0.30 67.27 15.55
C ASP A 50 -0.38 66.42 16.81
N LYS A 51 0.51 65.42 16.86
CA LYS A 51 1.30 65.14 18.06
C LYS A 51 2.78 65.07 17.69
N ILE A 52 3.46 66.17 18.02
CA ILE A 52 4.91 66.28 18.13
C ILE A 52 5.39 65.24 19.16
N SER A 53 6.21 64.28 18.72
CA SER A 53 7.14 63.58 19.60
C SER A 53 8.57 63.87 19.14
N TYR A 54 9.30 64.48 20.05
CA TYR A 54 10.69 64.87 19.98
C TYR A 54 11.58 63.68 19.61
N ASN A 55 12.43 63.81 18.60
CA ASN A 55 13.52 62.87 18.34
C ASN A 55 14.84 63.65 18.14
N PRO A 56 15.89 63.41 18.94
CA PRO A 56 17.12 64.20 18.92
C PRO A 56 18.02 63.72 17.77
N GLY A 57 18.17 64.55 16.73
CA GLY A 57 18.98 64.20 15.56
C GLY A 57 19.49 65.39 14.75
N GLU A 58 19.39 66.60 15.28
CA GLU A 58 19.75 67.86 14.61
C GLU A 58 21.27 68.14 14.64
N LYS A 59 22.10 67.08 14.58
CA LYS A 59 23.57 67.16 14.52
C LYS A 59 24.21 66.30 13.42
N SER A 60 23.44 65.88 12.41
CA SER A 60 24.00 65.03 11.33
C SER A 60 23.84 65.57 9.91
N ILE A 61 23.04 66.62 9.70
CA ILE A 61 22.89 67.25 8.39
C ILE A 61 23.97 68.31 8.19
N ASP A 62 24.23 69.14 9.20
CA ASP A 62 25.28 70.17 9.13
C ASP A 62 26.68 69.56 8.99
N HIS A 63 26.97 68.45 9.68
CA HIS A 63 28.25 67.74 9.51
C HIS A 63 28.35 67.10 8.12
N ALA A 64 27.25 66.60 7.55
CA ALA A 64 27.26 66.04 6.19
C ALA A 64 27.41 67.12 5.11
N ILE A 65 26.91 68.33 5.36
CA ILE A 65 27.07 69.50 4.50
C ILE A 65 28.47 70.11 4.64
N GLU A 66 29.03 70.23 5.85
CA GLU A 66 30.42 70.67 6.07
C GLU A 66 31.42 69.69 5.42
N THR A 67 31.18 68.39 5.49
CA THR A 67 32.02 67.38 4.79
C THR A 67 31.86 67.46 3.25
N PHE A 68 30.74 68.03 2.77
CA PHE A 68 30.46 68.25 1.35
C PHE A 68 31.11 69.54 0.82
N GLU A 69 31.23 70.58 1.64
CA GLU A 69 31.88 71.85 1.29
C GLU A 69 33.41 71.74 1.33
N ASP A 70 33.97 70.95 2.26
CA ASP A 70 35.41 70.57 2.25
C ASP A 70 35.79 69.72 1.02
N PHE A 71 34.81 69.19 0.28
CA PHE A 71 35.02 68.37 -0.92
C PHE A 71 35.35 69.19 -2.17
N PHE A 72 35.11 70.50 -2.15
CA PHE A 72 35.38 71.42 -3.27
C PHE A 72 36.35 72.55 -2.90
N GLY A 73 36.86 72.57 -1.67
CA GLY A 73 37.91 73.48 -1.22
C GLY A 73 39.29 72.93 -1.56
N SER A 74 39.96 73.55 -2.55
CA SER A 74 41.31 73.29 -3.08
C SER A 74 41.43 72.15 -4.10
N ASP A 75 41.84 72.52 -5.33
CA ASP A 75 41.98 71.69 -6.55
C ASP A 75 42.46 70.24 -6.28
N PRO A 76 41.55 69.24 -6.31
CA PRO A 76 41.94 67.85 -6.27
C PRO A 76 42.20 67.34 -7.70
N ASP A 77 43.34 66.70 -7.93
CA ASP A 77 43.67 66.02 -9.18
C ASP A 77 42.45 65.20 -9.65
N GLN A 78 41.90 65.52 -10.83
CA GLN A 78 40.67 64.91 -11.37
C GLN A 78 40.71 63.38 -11.35
N MET A 79 41.90 62.79 -11.54
CA MET A 79 42.15 61.35 -11.46
C MET A 79 41.90 60.76 -10.07
N GLU A 80 42.22 61.48 -8.99
CA GLU A 80 42.01 61.00 -7.62
C GLU A 80 40.54 61.11 -7.21
N LEU A 81 39.85 62.15 -7.71
CA LEU A 81 38.42 62.34 -7.51
C LEU A 81 37.61 61.26 -8.25
N GLU A 82 37.94 60.96 -9.50
CA GLU A 82 37.32 59.89 -10.29
C GLU A 82 37.52 58.52 -9.65
N ALA A 83 38.74 58.19 -9.21
CA ALA A 83 39.02 56.91 -8.54
C ALA A 83 38.29 56.76 -7.19
N LYS A 84 38.08 57.87 -6.46
CA LYS A 84 37.30 57.88 -5.21
C LYS A 84 35.79 57.76 -5.51
N MET A 85 35.29 58.41 -6.55
CA MET A 85 33.89 58.27 -6.98
C MET A 85 33.59 56.85 -7.47
N GLU A 86 34.49 56.25 -8.26
CA GLU A 86 34.35 54.87 -8.75
C GLU A 86 34.31 53.89 -7.57
N LYS A 87 35.18 54.04 -6.56
CA LYS A 87 35.12 53.22 -5.34
C LYS A 87 33.83 53.39 -4.54
N LEU A 88 33.25 54.59 -4.50
CA LEU A 88 31.98 54.83 -3.80
C LEU A 88 30.79 54.22 -4.55
N ILE A 89 30.75 54.38 -5.87
CA ILE A 89 29.74 53.78 -6.75
C ILE A 89 29.81 52.26 -6.64
N ASP A 90 31.01 51.69 -6.73
CA ASP A 90 31.22 50.24 -6.68
C ASP A 90 30.84 49.66 -5.31
N LYS A 91 31.08 50.42 -4.22
CA LYS A 91 30.64 50.09 -2.86
C LYS A 91 29.11 50.16 -2.71
N GLU A 92 28.44 51.15 -3.28
CA GLU A 92 26.98 51.25 -3.27
C GLU A 92 26.32 50.15 -4.10
N ILE A 93 26.85 49.85 -5.29
CA ILE A 93 26.38 48.76 -6.15
C ILE A 93 26.52 47.44 -5.42
N LYS A 94 27.70 47.14 -4.84
CA LYS A 94 27.92 45.92 -4.03
C LYS A 94 26.98 45.84 -2.82
N LYS A 95 26.71 46.97 -2.13
CA LYS A 95 25.79 47.03 -0.99
C LYS A 95 24.33 46.80 -1.42
N ARG A 96 23.90 47.36 -2.55
CA ARG A 96 22.55 47.13 -3.13
C ARG A 96 22.40 45.68 -3.58
N ILE A 97 23.38 45.14 -4.31
CA ILE A 97 23.39 43.72 -4.72
C ILE A 97 23.35 42.82 -3.47
N ALA A 98 24.20 43.04 -2.46
CA ALA A 98 24.19 42.24 -1.24
C ALA A 98 22.85 42.32 -0.48
N ARG A 99 22.22 43.50 -0.42
CA ARG A 99 20.91 43.68 0.22
C ARG A 99 19.79 42.97 -0.58
N THR A 100 19.79 43.10 -1.90
CA THR A 100 18.82 42.43 -2.78
C THR A 100 19.01 40.91 -2.75
N THR A 101 20.24 40.41 -2.89
CA THR A 101 20.56 38.98 -2.83
C THR A 101 20.21 38.39 -1.46
N ARG A 102 20.49 39.09 -0.35
CA ARG A 102 20.10 38.64 1.00
C ARG A 102 18.59 38.62 1.18
N SER A 103 17.87 39.62 0.64
CA SER A 103 16.40 39.67 0.69
C SER A 103 15.78 38.53 -0.14
N VAL A 104 16.31 38.28 -1.34
CA VAL A 104 15.87 37.17 -2.20
C VAL A 104 16.16 35.83 -1.54
N LEU A 105 17.38 35.60 -1.05
CA LEU A 105 17.74 34.37 -0.32
C LEU A 105 16.87 34.13 0.91
N LEU A 106 16.56 35.19 1.68
CA LEU A 106 15.68 35.07 2.85
C LEU A 106 14.25 34.70 2.44
N LYS A 107 13.70 35.33 1.41
CA LYS A 107 12.36 35.00 0.88
C LYS A 107 12.32 33.57 0.35
N THR A 108 13.34 33.15 -0.39
CA THR A 108 13.46 31.77 -0.88
C THR A 108 13.58 30.78 0.27
N ALA A 109 14.37 31.07 1.30
CA ALA A 109 14.50 30.21 2.48
C ALA A 109 13.17 30.06 3.24
N ILE A 110 12.44 31.16 3.45
CA ILE A 110 11.11 31.14 4.08
C ILE A 110 10.14 30.28 3.26
N LEU A 111 10.15 30.42 1.92
CA LEU A 111 9.30 29.62 1.04
C LEU A 111 9.61 28.12 1.16
N VAL A 112 10.89 27.74 1.16
CA VAL A 112 11.32 26.34 1.31
C VAL A 112 10.87 25.79 2.67
N VAL A 113 11.03 26.56 3.75
CA VAL A 113 10.55 26.18 5.09
C VAL A 113 9.03 26.01 5.10
N ALA A 114 8.27 26.94 4.52
CA ALA A 114 6.82 26.84 4.45
C ALA A 114 6.36 25.60 3.66
N LEU A 115 7.02 25.30 2.54
CA LEU A 115 6.74 24.11 1.73
C LEU A 115 6.97 22.81 2.53
N LEU A 116 8.12 22.71 3.21
CA LEU A 116 8.51 21.49 3.91
C LEU A 116 7.77 21.26 5.24
N PHE A 117 7.51 22.33 6.00
CA PHE A 117 6.98 22.23 7.38
C PHE A 117 5.50 22.57 7.52
N ILE A 118 4.88 23.23 6.54
CA ILE A 118 3.45 23.58 6.59
C ILE A 118 2.68 22.82 5.52
N ILE A 119 3.03 23.04 4.25
CA ILE A 119 2.25 22.50 3.12
C ILE A 119 2.39 20.98 3.04
N ASN A 120 3.60 20.47 3.17
CA ASN A 120 3.87 19.04 3.07
C ASN A 120 3.13 18.18 4.12
N PRO A 121 3.15 18.50 5.43
CA PRO A 121 2.32 17.79 6.42
C PRO A 121 0.82 17.82 6.10
N ILE A 122 0.29 18.97 5.65
CA ILE A 122 -1.12 19.11 5.25
C ILE A 122 -1.43 18.16 4.09
N VAL A 123 -0.63 18.18 3.02
CA VAL A 123 -0.81 17.28 1.88
C VAL A 123 -0.74 15.81 2.31
N LYS A 124 0.21 15.45 3.19
CA LYS A 124 0.36 14.08 3.68
C LYS A 124 -0.81 13.61 4.53
N SER A 125 -1.52 14.50 5.24
CA SER A 125 -2.68 14.12 6.05
C SER A 125 -3.81 13.48 5.24
N PHE A 126 -3.84 13.67 3.92
CA PHE A 126 -4.80 13.07 3.00
C PHE A 126 -4.41 11.68 2.47
N TYR A 127 -3.23 11.16 2.82
CA TYR A 127 -2.71 9.90 2.31
C TYR A 127 -2.13 9.03 3.44
N PRO A 128 -2.01 7.70 3.25
CA PRO A 128 -1.39 6.84 4.26
C PRO A 128 0.06 7.26 4.57
N ASP A 129 0.42 7.24 5.85
CA ASP A 129 1.77 7.56 6.33
C ASP A 129 2.69 6.33 6.32
N PHE A 130 3.04 5.87 5.11
CA PHE A 130 3.90 4.70 4.92
C PHE A 130 5.27 4.84 5.58
N TYR A 131 5.85 6.05 5.59
CA TYR A 131 7.16 6.28 6.21
C TYR A 131 7.13 6.00 7.71
N THR A 132 6.14 6.54 8.42
CA THR A 132 6.01 6.32 9.87
C THR A 132 5.68 4.87 10.21
N MET A 133 4.96 4.15 9.33
CA MET A 133 4.70 2.71 9.51
C MET A 133 5.95 1.86 9.30
N ALA A 134 6.77 2.21 8.30
CA ALA A 134 8.06 1.57 8.03
C ALA A 134 9.11 1.88 9.10
N ASN A 135 8.96 3.00 9.81
CA ASN A 135 9.84 3.47 10.88
C ASN A 135 9.09 3.51 12.22
N SER A 136 8.23 2.53 12.51
CA SER A 136 7.32 2.60 13.66
C SER A 136 8.03 2.74 15.02
N GLU A 137 9.29 2.30 15.11
CA GLU A 137 10.14 2.49 16.28
C GLU A 137 10.67 3.92 16.46
N GLU A 138 10.73 4.73 15.39
CA GLU A 138 11.15 6.13 15.47
C GLU A 138 10.21 6.98 16.33
N LYS A 139 8.95 6.54 16.51
CA LYS A 139 7.98 7.20 17.40
C LYS A 139 8.49 7.36 18.83
N ASN A 140 9.41 6.48 19.27
CA ASN A 140 10.00 6.51 20.60
C ASN A 140 11.22 7.45 20.70
N LYS A 141 11.71 8.00 19.59
CA LYS A 141 12.87 8.92 19.56
C LYS A 141 12.43 10.36 19.88
N PRO A 142 13.34 11.25 20.32
CA PRO A 142 13.03 12.67 20.48
C PRO A 142 12.48 13.31 19.20
N LEU A 143 11.54 14.25 19.34
CA LEU A 143 10.85 14.90 18.21
C LEU A 143 11.82 15.48 17.17
N TRP A 144 12.90 16.14 17.61
CA TRP A 144 13.90 16.69 16.70
C TRP A 144 14.60 15.61 15.86
N THR A 145 14.90 14.45 16.45
CA THR A 145 15.48 13.32 15.73
C THR A 145 14.51 12.78 14.69
N GLN A 146 13.22 12.67 15.02
CA GLN A 146 12.18 12.26 14.07
C GLN A 146 12.07 13.25 12.89
N VAL A 147 12.03 14.56 13.19
CA VAL A 147 11.97 15.61 12.16
C VAL A 147 13.22 15.60 11.28
N LYS A 148 14.40 15.45 11.89
CA LYS A 148 15.68 15.37 11.17
C LYS A 148 15.71 14.17 10.24
N ASN A 149 15.37 12.97 10.72
CA ASN A 149 15.39 11.74 9.93
C ASN A 149 14.33 11.74 8.82
N ARG A 150 13.17 12.33 9.07
CA ARG A 150 12.09 12.34 8.07
C ARG A 150 12.29 13.38 6.98
N TYR A 151 12.78 14.58 7.32
CA TYR A 151 12.78 15.73 6.40
C TYR A 151 14.16 16.24 6.02
N LEU A 152 15.19 16.04 6.85
CA LEU A 152 16.51 16.62 6.64
C LEU A 152 17.54 15.59 6.15
N SER A 153 17.52 14.35 6.64
CA SER A 153 18.49 13.33 6.21
C SER A 153 18.33 12.96 4.74
N THR A 154 17.10 12.86 4.24
CA THR A 154 16.79 12.63 2.81
C THR A 154 17.30 13.74 1.90
N LEU A 155 17.43 14.98 2.40
CA LEU A 155 18.01 16.11 1.68
C LEU A 155 19.54 16.14 1.77
N LEU A 156 20.11 15.69 2.90
CA LEU A 156 21.54 15.84 3.23
C LEU A 156 22.41 14.68 2.76
N TYR A 157 21.89 13.45 2.77
CA TYR A 157 22.67 12.23 2.50
C TYR A 157 22.30 11.56 1.17
N GLY A 158 21.41 12.16 0.38
CA GLY A 158 20.86 11.51 -0.81
C GLY A 158 19.90 10.36 -0.46
N ASN A 159 19.29 9.75 -1.47
CA ASN A 159 18.39 8.59 -1.29
C ASN A 159 19.16 7.32 -0.92
N ASP A 160 20.09 7.39 0.02
CA ASP A 160 20.63 6.18 0.61
C ASP A 160 19.45 5.42 1.20
N ARG A 161 19.34 4.14 0.84
CA ARG A 161 18.27 3.26 1.30
C ARG A 161 18.30 3.35 2.82
N ASN A 162 17.29 3.98 3.42
CA ASN A 162 17.13 3.92 4.85
C ASN A 162 16.83 2.44 5.10
N TYR A 163 17.84 1.68 5.54
CA TYR A 163 17.65 0.30 5.97
C TYR A 163 16.54 0.31 7.01
N THR A 164 15.34 -0.08 6.57
CA THR A 164 14.18 -0.15 7.44
C THR A 164 14.40 -1.30 8.43
N SER A 165 13.86 -1.17 9.64
CA SER A 165 13.89 -2.30 10.55
C SER A 165 13.12 -3.44 9.88
N GLN A 166 13.78 -4.56 9.65
CA GLN A 166 13.10 -5.84 9.50
C GLN A 166 12.01 -5.85 10.58
N TYR A 167 10.76 -6.15 10.19
CA TYR A 167 9.62 -6.23 11.12
C TYR A 167 8.95 -4.91 11.55
N SER A 168 9.02 -3.87 10.71
CA SER A 168 8.21 -2.66 10.89
C SER A 168 6.69 -2.92 10.86
N ASP A 169 5.86 -1.95 11.26
CA ASP A 169 4.40 -2.14 11.21
C ASP A 169 3.92 -2.30 9.75
N LEU A 170 4.56 -1.59 8.81
CA LEU A 170 4.27 -1.71 7.38
C LEU A 170 4.66 -3.09 6.84
N ASP A 171 5.87 -3.55 7.15
CA ASP A 171 6.40 -4.85 6.73
C ASP A 171 5.44 -5.99 7.16
N ASN A 172 5.06 -6.00 8.43
CA ASN A 172 4.11 -6.97 8.96
C ASN A 172 2.74 -6.93 8.26
N MET A 173 2.23 -5.73 7.96
CA MET A 173 0.95 -5.58 7.25
C MET A 173 1.05 -6.11 5.82
N VAL A 174 2.07 -5.70 5.05
CA VAL A 174 2.26 -6.12 3.66
C VAL A 174 2.56 -7.62 3.58
N TYR A 175 3.38 -8.16 4.48
CA TYR A 175 3.60 -9.60 4.61
C TYR A 175 2.29 -10.36 4.84
N SER A 176 1.45 -9.90 5.79
CA SER A 176 0.16 -10.52 6.07
C SER A 176 -0.78 -10.49 4.85
N PHE A 177 -0.73 -9.42 4.06
CA PHE A 177 -1.46 -9.32 2.81
C PHE A 177 -0.98 -10.36 1.81
N TYR A 178 0.33 -10.44 1.53
CA TYR A 178 0.90 -11.45 0.63
C TYR A 178 0.62 -12.88 1.08
N ALA A 179 0.77 -13.19 2.36
CA ALA A 179 0.45 -14.50 2.91
C ALA A 179 -1.03 -14.88 2.71
N THR A 180 -1.92 -13.87 2.66
CA THR A 180 -3.36 -14.07 2.44
C THR A 180 -3.70 -14.11 0.95
N THR A 181 -2.99 -13.37 0.10
CA THR A 181 -3.40 -13.11 -1.27
C THR A 181 -2.51 -13.69 -2.37
N ASP A 182 -1.32 -14.19 -2.03
CA ASP A 182 -0.36 -14.74 -2.99
C ASP A 182 0.07 -16.18 -2.60
N PRO A 183 -0.48 -17.19 -3.29
CA PRO A 183 -0.06 -18.60 -3.15
C PRO A 183 1.32 -18.95 -3.73
N THR A 184 2.04 -18.03 -4.37
CA THR A 184 3.35 -18.32 -4.99
C THR A 184 4.50 -17.56 -4.39
N ARG A 185 4.21 -16.41 -3.78
CA ARG A 185 5.23 -15.50 -3.27
C ARG A 185 5.00 -15.06 -1.84
N TYR A 186 6.09 -14.63 -1.23
CA TYR A 186 6.08 -13.93 0.04
C TYR A 186 6.96 -12.68 -0.05
N LEU A 187 6.66 -11.72 0.82
CA LEU A 187 7.51 -10.56 1.02
C LEU A 187 8.73 -10.99 1.85
N ILE A 188 9.93 -10.71 1.35
CA ILE A 188 11.18 -10.86 2.11
C ILE A 188 11.45 -9.57 2.87
N ASP A 189 11.38 -8.43 2.18
CA ASP A 189 11.64 -7.11 2.75
C ASP A 189 10.93 -6.00 1.96
N ILE A 190 10.70 -4.86 2.62
CA ILE A 190 10.16 -3.64 2.01
C ILE A 190 10.86 -2.38 2.52
N ASP A 191 11.57 -1.71 1.62
CA ASP A 191 12.12 -0.38 1.86
C ASP A 191 11.14 0.70 1.44
N VAL A 192 11.07 1.79 2.22
CA VAL A 192 10.26 2.97 1.90
C VAL A 192 11.09 4.24 1.88
N VAL A 193 11.03 4.95 0.76
CA VAL A 193 11.59 6.31 0.63
C VAL A 193 10.45 7.32 0.55
N ASP A 194 10.40 8.23 1.52
CA ASP A 194 9.48 9.38 1.56
C ASP A 194 9.97 10.46 0.59
N LYS A 195 9.26 10.62 -0.54
CA LYS A 195 9.52 11.66 -1.56
C LYS A 195 8.78 12.97 -1.26
N GLN A 196 8.16 13.07 -0.09
CA GLN A 196 7.37 14.21 0.37
C GLN A 196 6.08 14.42 -0.45
N PHE A 197 5.18 15.29 0.04
CA PHE A 197 3.93 15.68 -0.59
C PHE A 197 3.03 14.51 -1.02
N GLY A 198 2.92 13.50 -0.15
CA GLY A 198 2.13 12.29 -0.40
C GLY A 198 2.73 11.37 -1.48
N SER A 199 4.03 11.49 -1.75
CA SER A 199 4.75 10.62 -2.67
C SER A 199 5.73 9.73 -1.92
N TYR A 200 5.71 8.44 -2.27
CA TYR A 200 6.56 7.41 -1.70
C TYR A 200 7.14 6.56 -2.82
N LYS A 201 8.31 6.00 -2.56
CA LYS A 201 8.94 5.01 -3.43
C LYS A 201 9.18 3.75 -2.59
N PHE A 202 8.67 2.64 -3.05
CA PHE A 202 8.83 1.34 -2.41
C PHE A 202 9.84 0.51 -3.20
N TYR A 203 10.70 -0.19 -2.49
CA TYR A 203 11.52 -1.25 -3.04
C TYR A 203 11.17 -2.54 -2.30
N LEU A 204 10.81 -3.57 -3.05
CA LEU A 204 10.38 -4.84 -2.48
C LEU A 204 11.35 -5.92 -2.91
N ASP A 205 11.73 -6.75 -1.95
CA ASP A 205 12.39 -8.03 -2.14
C ASP A 205 11.33 -9.13 -1.93
N THR A 206 11.16 -10.01 -2.91
CA THR A 206 10.10 -11.02 -2.94
C THR A 206 10.65 -12.41 -3.23
N GLY A 207 10.28 -13.38 -2.40
CA GLY A 207 10.68 -14.77 -2.58
C GLY A 207 9.58 -15.61 -3.23
N ASN A 208 9.97 -16.68 -3.92
CA ASN A 208 9.05 -17.74 -4.36
C ASN A 208 9.07 -18.90 -3.35
N TYR A 209 7.91 -19.41 -2.93
CA TYR A 209 7.84 -20.49 -1.94
C TYR A 209 8.53 -21.80 -2.36
N TYR A 210 8.72 -22.04 -3.66
CA TYR A 210 9.25 -23.28 -4.23
C TYR A 210 10.68 -23.18 -4.75
N ASP A 211 11.25 -21.96 -4.80
CA ASP A 211 12.60 -21.84 -5.35
C ASP A 211 13.65 -22.30 -4.33
N GLY A 212 13.38 -22.22 -3.02
CA GLY A 212 14.33 -22.68 -1.98
C GLY A 212 15.67 -21.94 -1.97
N SER A 213 16.06 -21.29 -3.07
CA SER A 213 17.05 -20.24 -3.15
C SER A 213 16.34 -18.94 -2.76
N VAL A 214 16.48 -18.61 -1.48
CA VAL A 214 16.43 -17.21 -1.06
C VAL A 214 17.66 -16.56 -1.69
N THR A 215 17.60 -16.16 -2.97
CA THR A 215 18.57 -15.20 -3.50
C THR A 215 18.22 -13.84 -2.92
N GLY A 216 18.41 -13.68 -1.60
CA GLY A 216 18.34 -12.38 -0.96
C GLY A 216 19.46 -11.52 -1.54
N GLY A 217 19.11 -10.31 -1.97
CA GLY A 217 20.13 -9.33 -2.35
C GLY A 217 19.74 -8.34 -3.44
N ASP A 218 18.73 -8.63 -4.28
CA ASP A 218 18.34 -7.72 -5.36
C ASP A 218 16.91 -7.21 -5.18
N ILE A 219 16.73 -5.89 -5.41
CA ILE A 219 15.40 -5.29 -5.46
C ILE A 219 14.66 -5.88 -6.66
N ASP A 220 13.69 -6.72 -6.40
CA ASP A 220 12.86 -7.34 -7.45
C ASP A 220 11.89 -6.33 -8.06
N LEU A 221 11.36 -5.40 -7.24
CA LEU A 221 10.25 -4.56 -7.61
C LEU A 221 10.37 -3.14 -7.05
N GLU A 222 10.07 -2.17 -7.91
CA GLU A 222 10.00 -0.75 -7.56
C GLU A 222 8.59 -0.21 -7.82
N ILE A 223 7.99 0.39 -6.80
CA ILE A 223 6.65 0.99 -6.89
C ILE A 223 6.76 2.47 -6.54
N ILE A 224 6.28 3.31 -7.44
CA ILE A 224 6.16 4.75 -7.21
C ILE A 224 4.72 5.03 -6.83
N TYR A 225 4.48 5.47 -5.60
CA TYR A 225 3.19 5.96 -5.15
C TYR A 225 3.21 7.49 -5.09
N LYS A 226 2.20 8.12 -5.66
CA LYS A 226 2.04 9.56 -5.68
C LYS A 226 0.57 9.88 -5.53
N ARG A 227 0.19 10.30 -4.32
CA ARG A 227 -1.14 10.85 -4.04
C ARG A 227 -2.29 9.91 -4.45
N GLY A 228 -2.23 8.65 -4.01
CA GLY A 228 -3.23 7.62 -4.35
C GLY A 228 -2.98 6.91 -5.67
N GLN A 229 -2.15 7.47 -6.55
CA GLN A 229 -1.81 6.84 -7.83
C GLN A 229 -0.51 6.06 -7.71
N LYS A 230 -0.43 4.88 -8.34
CA LYS A 230 0.78 4.09 -8.39
C LYS A 230 1.28 3.89 -9.81
N THR A 231 2.59 3.85 -9.96
CA THR A 231 3.29 3.46 -11.18
C THR A 231 4.26 2.34 -10.83
N LEU A 232 4.27 1.28 -11.62
CA LEU A 232 5.19 0.15 -11.50
C LEU A 232 6.32 0.35 -12.50
N ASP A 233 7.57 0.27 -12.05
CA ASP A 233 8.72 0.22 -12.95
C ASP A 233 9.02 -1.24 -13.33
N TYR A 234 8.57 -1.64 -14.52
CA TYR A 234 8.76 -2.99 -15.06
C TYR A 234 10.19 -3.26 -15.57
N SER A 235 11.10 -2.29 -15.51
CA SER A 235 12.49 -2.46 -15.97
C SER A 235 13.37 -3.21 -14.95
N LYS A 236 12.95 -3.31 -13.70
CA LYS A 236 13.59 -4.12 -12.66
C LYS A 236 13.16 -5.58 -12.81
N HIS A 237 14.10 -6.51 -12.61
CA HIS A 237 13.90 -7.93 -12.87
C HIS A 237 12.80 -8.48 -11.96
N VAL A 238 11.59 -8.59 -12.49
CA VAL A 238 10.54 -9.36 -11.85
C VAL A 238 11.02 -10.81 -11.92
N ALA A 239 11.21 -11.48 -10.78
CA ALA A 239 11.17 -12.94 -10.73
C ALA A 239 9.74 -13.40 -11.07
N SER A 240 9.29 -13.12 -12.30
CA SER A 240 7.95 -13.39 -12.80
C SER A 240 7.85 -14.86 -13.08
N ILE A 241 7.46 -15.63 -12.07
CA ILE A 241 6.97 -16.96 -12.36
C ILE A 241 5.51 -16.79 -12.67
N ASN A 242 5.22 -16.87 -13.96
CA ASN A 242 3.87 -17.08 -14.48
C ASN A 242 3.46 -18.52 -14.14
N ALA A 243 3.35 -18.81 -12.85
CA ALA A 243 2.85 -20.06 -12.33
C ALA A 243 1.34 -20.00 -12.47
N ASN A 244 0.84 -20.53 -13.57
CA ASN A 244 -0.58 -20.74 -13.75
C ASN A 244 -1.03 -21.78 -12.72
N LEU A 245 -1.36 -21.38 -11.49
CA LEU A 245 -1.83 -22.29 -10.44
C LEU A 245 -3.10 -23.03 -10.84
N TYR A 246 -3.86 -22.42 -11.74
CA TYR A 246 -5.13 -22.85 -12.29
C TYR A 246 -4.99 -23.49 -13.67
N GLY A 247 -3.77 -23.88 -14.05
CA GLY A 247 -3.50 -24.47 -15.37
C GLY A 247 -4.32 -25.71 -15.64
N SER A 248 -4.09 -26.34 -16.79
CA SER A 248 -4.82 -27.55 -17.15
C SER A 248 -4.64 -28.61 -16.06
N PHE A 249 -5.71 -28.93 -15.32
CA PHE A 249 -5.76 -30.11 -14.46
C PHE A 249 -5.96 -31.32 -15.38
N PRO A 250 -4.91 -32.10 -15.68
CA PRO A 250 -5.03 -33.24 -16.58
C PRO A 250 -5.89 -34.35 -15.95
N ASP A 251 -6.25 -35.34 -16.76
CA ASP A 251 -6.77 -36.60 -16.21
C ASP A 251 -5.76 -37.17 -15.20
N LYS A 252 -6.30 -37.64 -14.07
CA LYS A 252 -5.52 -38.12 -12.93
C LYS A 252 -4.62 -39.30 -13.30
N LYS A 253 -5.06 -40.20 -14.17
CA LYS A 253 -4.26 -41.36 -14.60
C LYS A 253 -3.12 -40.91 -15.50
N ASP A 254 -3.40 -40.02 -16.44
CA ASP A 254 -2.38 -39.46 -17.35
C ASP A 254 -1.31 -38.69 -16.57
N LEU A 255 -1.71 -37.97 -15.52
CA LEU A 255 -0.79 -37.30 -14.61
C LEU A 255 0.10 -38.29 -13.87
N ILE A 256 -0.48 -39.34 -13.27
CA ILE A 256 0.27 -40.38 -12.55
C ILE A 256 1.31 -41.01 -13.49
N GLU A 257 0.94 -41.37 -14.71
CA GLU A 257 1.87 -41.93 -15.70
C GLU A 257 2.96 -40.95 -16.12
N SER A 258 2.66 -39.65 -16.15
CA SER A 258 3.65 -38.61 -16.44
C SER A 258 4.64 -38.44 -15.28
N VAL A 259 4.15 -38.41 -14.03
CA VAL A 259 4.98 -38.27 -12.82
C VAL A 259 5.87 -39.49 -12.63
N LYS A 260 5.40 -40.71 -12.93
CA LYS A 260 6.22 -41.94 -12.85
C LYS A 260 7.49 -41.86 -13.71
N LYS A 261 7.46 -41.11 -14.82
CA LYS A 261 8.60 -40.93 -15.74
C LYS A 261 9.66 -39.96 -15.21
N LEU A 262 9.35 -39.18 -14.16
CA LEU A 262 10.33 -38.27 -13.56
C LEU A 262 11.43 -39.07 -12.82
N PRO A 263 12.65 -38.53 -12.69
CA PRO A 263 13.67 -39.10 -11.82
C PRO A 263 13.19 -39.23 -10.37
N ASP A 264 13.70 -40.23 -9.64
CA ASP A 264 13.32 -40.44 -8.23
C ASP A 264 13.77 -39.29 -7.31
N SER A 265 14.79 -38.54 -7.74
CA SER A 265 15.25 -37.31 -7.08
C SER A 265 14.37 -36.08 -7.35
N ALA A 266 13.30 -36.21 -8.12
CA ALA A 266 12.43 -35.10 -8.45
C ALA A 266 11.61 -34.66 -7.23
N TYR A 267 11.56 -33.35 -7.04
CA TYR A 267 10.64 -32.67 -6.15
C TYR A 267 9.66 -31.85 -6.99
N ILE A 268 8.41 -31.93 -6.62
CA ILE A 268 7.28 -31.48 -7.42
C ILE A 268 6.55 -30.41 -6.62
N PHE A 269 6.46 -29.23 -7.23
CA PHE A 269 5.63 -28.15 -6.76
C PHE A 269 4.31 -28.17 -7.54
N ALA A 270 3.19 -28.33 -6.85
CA ALA A 270 1.89 -28.51 -7.48
C ALA A 270 0.75 -27.85 -6.72
N SER A 271 -0.24 -27.39 -7.47
CA SER A 271 -1.59 -27.12 -6.97
C SER A 271 -2.38 -28.42 -7.04
N VAL A 272 -2.95 -28.86 -5.91
CA VAL A 272 -3.74 -30.09 -5.80
C VAL A 272 -5.20 -29.72 -5.60
N GLY A 273 -6.05 -30.23 -6.48
CA GLY A 273 -7.51 -30.04 -6.41
C GLY A 273 -8.19 -31.22 -5.73
N SER A 274 -9.23 -30.96 -4.95
CA SER A 274 -10.07 -31.98 -4.33
C SER A 274 -11.40 -32.15 -5.06
N ASN A 275 -11.97 -33.36 -4.98
CA ASN A 275 -13.28 -33.67 -5.57
C ASN A 275 -14.44 -32.89 -4.90
N ASN A 276 -14.28 -32.54 -3.63
CA ASN A 276 -15.28 -31.82 -2.83
C ASN A 276 -14.60 -30.75 -1.98
N LEU A 277 -15.38 -29.81 -1.45
CA LEU A 277 -14.90 -28.91 -0.41
C LEU A 277 -14.51 -29.69 0.85
N MET A 278 -13.30 -29.43 1.33
CA MET A 278 -12.73 -30.05 2.51
C MET A 278 -12.55 -29.01 3.61
N SER A 279 -12.70 -29.42 4.88
CA SER A 279 -12.30 -28.60 6.02
C SER A 279 -10.78 -28.42 6.00
N ILE A 280 -10.31 -27.17 6.07
CA ILE A 280 -8.88 -26.87 6.13
C ILE A 280 -8.26 -27.49 7.38
N ALA A 281 -8.95 -27.43 8.54
CA ALA A 281 -8.46 -28.01 9.78
C ALA A 281 -8.31 -29.53 9.69
N ASP A 282 -9.29 -30.23 9.09
CA ASP A 282 -9.20 -31.68 8.90
C ASP A 282 -8.10 -32.06 7.93
N LEU A 283 -7.94 -31.30 6.84
CA LEU A 283 -6.89 -31.52 5.86
C LEU A 283 -5.50 -31.36 6.50
N LEU A 284 -5.26 -30.26 7.23
CA LEU A 284 -4.00 -30.03 7.92
C LEU A 284 -3.69 -31.11 8.96
N LYS A 285 -4.70 -31.56 9.71
CA LYS A 285 -4.55 -32.68 10.67
C LYS A 285 -4.29 -34.02 9.98
N TYR A 286 -4.87 -34.23 8.80
CA TYR A 286 -4.57 -35.41 7.99
C TYR A 286 -3.13 -35.36 7.47
N PHE A 287 -2.65 -34.21 6.99
CA PHE A 287 -1.26 -34.03 6.61
C PHE A 287 -0.32 -34.27 7.79
N GLU A 288 -0.59 -33.66 8.95
CA GLU A 288 0.20 -33.83 10.18
C GLU A 288 0.42 -35.28 10.58
N LYS A 289 -0.61 -36.10 10.41
CA LYS A 289 -0.58 -37.49 10.84
C LYS A 289 0.07 -38.42 9.80
N ASN A 290 -0.08 -38.13 8.51
CA ASN A 290 0.22 -39.08 7.44
C ASN A 290 1.38 -38.64 6.52
N TRP A 291 1.90 -37.43 6.73
CA TRP A 291 2.87 -36.76 5.87
C TRP A 291 3.85 -35.93 6.70
N ASP A 292 5.12 -35.96 6.33
CA ASP A 292 6.16 -35.13 6.97
C ASP A 292 6.20 -33.69 6.42
N ILE A 293 5.22 -33.32 5.59
CA ILE A 293 5.17 -32.05 4.86
C ILE A 293 3.74 -31.50 4.96
N MET A 294 3.64 -30.17 5.05
CA MET A 294 2.37 -29.45 5.06
C MET A 294 2.08 -28.75 3.73
N PRO A 295 0.80 -28.62 3.36
CA PRO A 295 0.38 -27.61 2.41
C PRO A 295 0.84 -26.23 2.90
N PHE A 296 1.52 -25.47 2.04
CA PHE A 296 2.05 -24.16 2.44
C PHE A 296 1.06 -23.03 2.16
N TRP A 297 0.11 -23.23 1.25
CA TRP A 297 -0.99 -22.28 1.05
C TRP A 297 -2.27 -23.03 0.68
N LEU A 298 -3.39 -22.64 1.27
CA LEU A 298 -4.69 -23.26 1.04
C LEU A 298 -5.72 -22.19 0.68
N ARG A 299 -6.39 -22.37 -0.45
CA ARG A 299 -7.48 -21.48 -0.87
C ARG A 299 -8.61 -21.54 0.13
N VAL A 300 -9.09 -20.38 0.55
CA VAL A 300 -10.31 -20.32 1.37
C VAL A 300 -11.48 -20.02 0.46
N VAL A 301 -12.44 -20.94 0.46
CA VAL A 301 -13.61 -20.90 -0.42
C VAL A 301 -14.85 -20.63 0.40
N ASP A 302 -15.69 -19.72 -0.11
CA ASP A 302 -17.08 -19.63 0.30
C ASP A 302 -17.90 -20.75 -0.39
N PRO A 303 -18.48 -21.71 0.36
CA PRO A 303 -19.39 -22.72 -0.16
C PRO A 303 -20.52 -22.23 -1.06
N ALA A 304 -21.13 -21.06 -0.82
CA ALA A 304 -22.23 -20.60 -1.67
C ALA A 304 -21.72 -20.28 -3.09
N SER A 305 -20.59 -19.60 -3.18
CA SER A 305 -19.88 -19.31 -4.42
C SER A 305 -19.43 -20.60 -5.11
N TYR A 306 -18.91 -21.57 -4.35
CA TYR A 306 -18.54 -22.88 -4.88
C TYR A 306 -19.75 -23.60 -5.50
N ASP A 307 -20.87 -23.69 -4.77
CA ASP A 307 -22.08 -24.37 -5.23
C ASP A 307 -22.67 -23.71 -6.48
N LEU A 308 -22.67 -22.37 -6.54
CA LEU A 308 -23.11 -21.62 -7.72
C LEU A 308 -22.26 -21.95 -8.95
N ILE A 309 -20.94 -22.01 -8.76
CA ILE A 309 -19.98 -22.35 -9.81
C ILE A 309 -20.13 -23.81 -10.25
N GLN A 310 -20.24 -24.75 -9.31
CA GLN A 310 -20.45 -26.16 -9.65
C GLN A 310 -21.77 -26.38 -10.41
N LYS A 311 -22.85 -25.67 -10.03
CA LYS A 311 -24.13 -25.72 -10.74
C LYS A 311 -24.04 -25.12 -12.14
N SER A 312 -23.28 -24.04 -12.34
CA SER A 312 -23.12 -23.41 -13.67
C SER A 312 -22.29 -24.28 -14.63
N LEU A 313 -21.48 -25.18 -14.08
CA LEU A 313 -20.67 -26.16 -14.80
C LEU A 313 -21.39 -27.50 -15.05
N ALA A 314 -22.47 -27.80 -14.32
CA ALA A 314 -23.20 -29.06 -14.46
C ALA A 314 -23.72 -29.27 -15.89
N GLY A 315 -23.35 -30.40 -16.51
CA GLY A 315 -23.77 -30.76 -17.87
C GLY A 315 -22.96 -30.13 -19.01
N LYS A 316 -21.87 -29.42 -18.70
CA LYS A 316 -20.85 -29.01 -19.68
C LYS A 316 -19.63 -29.92 -19.51
N ASP A 317 -19.11 -30.47 -20.61
CA ASP A 317 -17.77 -31.05 -20.59
C ASP A 317 -16.80 -29.97 -20.09
N LEU A 318 -15.86 -30.35 -19.21
CA LEU A 318 -14.76 -29.50 -18.77
C LEU A 318 -13.81 -29.25 -19.95
N THR A 319 -14.27 -28.52 -20.96
CA THR A 319 -13.41 -27.94 -21.98
C THR A 319 -12.95 -26.60 -21.42
N PHE A 320 -11.75 -26.60 -20.85
CA PHE A 320 -10.99 -25.38 -20.63
C PHE A 320 -10.55 -24.85 -22.01
N SER A 321 -11.45 -24.14 -22.68
CA SER A 321 -11.15 -23.34 -23.85
C SER A 321 -10.12 -22.24 -23.53
N THR A 322 -9.23 -22.02 -24.49
CA THR A 322 -7.98 -21.28 -24.30
C THR A 322 -8.13 -19.77 -24.51
N GLY A 323 -7.74 -18.96 -23.51
CA GLY A 323 -7.25 -17.56 -23.63
C GLY A 323 -7.51 -16.61 -22.40
N GLN A 324 -7.53 -15.29 -22.44
CA GLN A 324 -7.59 -14.40 -21.24
C GLN A 324 -8.92 -14.16 -20.46
N PRO A 325 -9.00 -14.40 -19.13
CA PRO A 325 -9.90 -13.59 -18.30
C PRO A 325 -9.39 -12.14 -18.33
N THR A 326 -10.27 -11.17 -18.60
CA THR A 326 -9.94 -9.74 -18.71
C THR A 326 -9.68 -9.05 -17.37
N ASP A 327 -9.95 -9.73 -16.25
CA ASP A 327 -10.12 -9.07 -14.96
C ASP A 327 -9.00 -9.46 -13.99
N LYS A 328 -8.39 -8.45 -13.37
CA LYS A 328 -7.42 -8.63 -12.29
C LYS A 328 -8.16 -9.07 -11.05
N TYR A 329 -7.87 -10.26 -10.54
CA TYR A 329 -8.41 -10.72 -9.25
C TYR A 329 -7.30 -10.98 -8.24
N LEU A 330 -7.66 -10.95 -6.96
CA LEU A 330 -6.84 -11.43 -5.86
C LEU A 330 -7.41 -12.76 -5.37
N GLU A 331 -6.60 -13.81 -5.40
CA GLU A 331 -6.94 -15.07 -4.76
C GLU A 331 -6.82 -14.90 -3.23
N LEU A 332 -7.69 -15.57 -2.46
CA LEU A 332 -7.69 -15.46 -1.01
C LEU A 332 -7.52 -16.83 -0.35
N GLY A 333 -6.62 -16.91 0.62
CA GLY A 333 -6.34 -18.15 1.32
C GLY A 333 -5.51 -17.96 2.57
N ILE A 334 -5.06 -19.09 3.11
CA ILE A 334 -4.31 -19.15 4.35
C ILE A 334 -2.99 -19.85 4.11
N ASN A 335 -1.91 -19.23 4.58
CA ASN A 335 -0.59 -19.84 4.65
C ASN A 335 -0.31 -20.27 6.11
N PRO A 336 -0.26 -21.58 6.41
CA PRO A 336 0.00 -22.06 7.77
C PRO A 336 1.37 -21.66 8.33
N SER A 337 2.34 -21.40 7.45
CA SER A 337 3.69 -20.98 7.79
C SER A 337 3.81 -19.46 7.97
N ALA A 338 2.76 -18.70 7.63
CA ALA A 338 2.79 -17.25 7.80
C ALA A 338 2.62 -16.84 9.26
N ASN A 339 3.33 -15.79 9.63
CA ASN A 339 3.20 -15.13 10.92
C ASN A 339 1.80 -14.54 11.06
N TYR A 340 1.08 -14.94 12.10
CA TYR A 340 -0.26 -14.41 12.38
C TYR A 340 -0.34 -13.69 13.73
N GLN A 341 0.69 -13.83 14.57
CA GLN A 341 0.90 -13.04 15.77
C GLN A 341 2.35 -12.59 15.79
N THR A 342 2.55 -11.28 15.80
CA THR A 342 3.86 -10.65 15.99
C THR A 342 3.84 -9.92 17.31
N LYS A 343 4.73 -10.31 18.22
CA LYS A 343 4.92 -9.62 19.49
C LYS A 343 6.31 -9.06 19.55
N LYS A 344 6.41 -7.72 19.57
CA LYS A 344 7.68 -7.04 19.85
C LYS A 344 8.10 -7.37 21.27
N ILE A 345 9.29 -7.92 21.40
CA ILE A 345 9.95 -8.20 22.67
C ILE A 345 11.23 -7.37 22.75
N THR A 346 11.59 -6.99 23.97
CA THR A 346 12.82 -6.23 24.20
C THR A 346 13.87 -7.19 24.73
N ILE A 347 14.95 -7.36 23.98
CA ILE A 347 16.08 -8.19 24.38
C ILE A 347 17.23 -7.28 24.78
N LYS A 348 17.89 -7.65 25.87
CA LYS A 348 19.11 -6.98 26.32
C LYS A 348 20.29 -7.87 25.99
N ASP A 349 21.18 -7.37 25.15
CA ASP A 349 22.44 -8.02 24.85
C ASP A 349 23.27 -8.17 26.13
N LYS A 350 23.80 -9.37 26.36
CA LYS A 350 24.48 -9.71 27.61
C LYS A 350 25.91 -9.19 27.66
N GLU A 351 26.55 -8.95 26.52
CA GLU A 351 27.96 -8.56 26.42
C GLU A 351 28.13 -7.04 26.37
N THR A 352 27.33 -6.39 25.55
CA THR A 352 27.34 -4.94 25.33
C THR A 352 26.40 -4.19 26.28
N GLY A 353 25.39 -4.88 26.83
CA GLY A 353 24.34 -4.26 27.65
C GLY A 353 23.33 -3.45 26.85
N GLU A 354 23.47 -3.41 25.51
CA GLU A 354 22.54 -2.72 24.61
C GLU A 354 21.19 -3.42 24.57
N THR A 355 20.15 -2.65 24.27
CA THR A 355 18.77 -3.15 24.23
C THR A 355 18.26 -3.03 22.81
N TYR A 356 17.81 -4.14 22.24
CA TYR A 356 17.24 -4.20 20.90
C TYR A 356 15.82 -4.77 20.93
N THR A 357 15.00 -4.34 19.97
CA THR A 357 13.70 -4.95 19.73
C THR A 357 13.90 -6.22 18.90
N ASP A 358 13.28 -7.30 19.32
CA ASP A 358 13.13 -8.53 18.53
C ASP A 358 11.63 -8.84 18.38
N ILE A 359 11.27 -9.75 17.50
CA ILE A 359 9.88 -10.17 17.31
C ILE A 359 9.73 -11.66 17.60
N ASP A 360 8.84 -11.97 18.55
CA ASP A 360 8.32 -13.31 18.75
C ASP A 360 7.28 -13.60 17.66
N PHE A 361 7.67 -14.43 16.69
CA PHE A 361 6.84 -14.90 15.58
C PHE A 361 6.13 -16.18 15.96
N LYS A 362 4.80 -16.19 15.82
CA LYS A 362 4.00 -17.42 15.90
C LYS A 362 3.33 -17.73 14.57
N THR A 363 3.48 -18.98 14.15
CA THR A 363 2.94 -19.53 12.91
C THR A 363 1.82 -20.51 13.20
N LEU A 364 0.88 -20.69 12.28
CA LEU A 364 -0.22 -21.64 12.48
C LEU A 364 0.31 -23.08 12.58
N ASN A 365 1.46 -23.38 11.96
CA ASN A 365 2.17 -24.64 12.13
C ASN A 365 2.41 -25.00 13.60
N ASP A 366 2.77 -24.02 14.43
CA ASP A 366 3.00 -24.22 15.86
C ASP A 366 1.74 -24.68 16.60
N ASP A 367 0.57 -24.27 16.12
CA ASP A 367 -0.73 -24.60 16.71
C ASP A 367 -1.33 -25.87 16.14
N ILE A 368 -1.08 -26.18 14.86
CA ILE A 368 -1.55 -27.42 14.23
C ILE A 368 -1.17 -28.59 15.12
N HIS A 369 0.07 -28.69 15.58
CA HIS A 369 0.50 -29.80 16.44
C HIS A 369 -0.13 -29.84 17.83
N LYS A 370 -0.51 -28.70 18.39
CA LYS A 370 -0.95 -28.59 19.78
C LYS A 370 -2.46 -28.69 19.95
N LEU A 371 -3.21 -28.20 18.97
CA LEU A 371 -4.65 -28.06 19.06
C LEU A 371 -5.36 -29.30 18.52
N ASP A 372 -6.48 -29.66 19.15
CA ASP A 372 -7.41 -30.62 18.54
C ASP A 372 -8.11 -30.00 17.31
N LYS A 373 -8.89 -30.82 16.59
CA LYS A 373 -9.56 -30.39 15.36
C LYS A 373 -10.50 -29.20 15.56
N ASP A 374 -11.30 -29.18 16.63
CA ASP A 374 -12.29 -28.13 16.85
C ASP A 374 -11.64 -26.83 17.33
N GLN A 375 -10.60 -26.94 18.15
CA GLN A 375 -9.76 -25.82 18.54
C GLN A 375 -9.04 -25.23 17.33
N LEU A 376 -8.48 -26.07 16.46
CA LEU A 376 -7.80 -25.64 15.25
C LEU A 376 -8.76 -24.94 14.27
N ARG A 377 -9.98 -25.47 14.07
CA ARG A 377 -11.02 -24.81 13.25
C ARG A 377 -11.30 -23.38 13.71
N LYS A 378 -11.54 -23.20 15.01
CA LYS A 378 -11.78 -21.87 15.60
C LYS A 378 -10.57 -20.95 15.40
N LYS A 379 -9.37 -21.45 15.71
CA LYS A 379 -8.14 -20.69 15.57
C LYS A 379 -7.87 -20.23 14.14
N LEU A 380 -8.03 -21.12 13.15
CA LEU A 380 -7.87 -20.79 11.74
C LEU A 380 -8.87 -19.73 11.29
N LYS A 381 -10.15 -19.87 11.68
CA LYS A 381 -11.18 -18.87 11.38
C LYS A 381 -10.83 -17.52 11.99
N ASP A 382 -10.44 -17.48 13.26
CA ASP A 382 -10.13 -16.24 13.96
C ASP A 382 -8.94 -15.51 13.31
N VAL A 383 -7.88 -16.25 12.97
CA VAL A 383 -6.71 -15.70 12.27
C VAL A 383 -7.09 -15.17 10.90
N TYR A 384 -7.81 -15.95 10.10
CA TYR A 384 -8.20 -15.54 8.75
C TYR A 384 -9.11 -14.31 8.77
N MET A 385 -10.12 -14.28 9.65
CA MET A 385 -11.00 -13.11 9.81
C MET A 385 -10.24 -11.89 10.33
N THR A 386 -9.23 -12.07 11.16
CA THR A 386 -8.34 -10.97 11.61
C THR A 386 -7.59 -10.37 10.42
N ASN A 387 -7.04 -11.20 9.53
CA ASN A 387 -6.38 -10.73 8.31
C ASN A 387 -7.36 -10.03 7.36
N LEU A 388 -8.55 -10.58 7.11
CA LEU A 388 -9.56 -9.90 6.30
C LEU A 388 -10.01 -8.57 6.91
N ASN A 389 -10.09 -8.48 8.24
CA ASN A 389 -10.36 -7.22 8.95
C ASN A 389 -9.22 -6.21 8.83
N LEU A 390 -7.97 -6.68 8.87
CA LEU A 390 -6.80 -5.83 8.64
C LEU A 390 -6.85 -5.24 7.22
N ILE A 391 -7.13 -6.09 6.22
CA ILE A 391 -7.29 -5.69 4.80
C ILE A 391 -8.38 -4.63 4.65
N ASP A 392 -9.57 -4.90 5.18
CA ASP A 392 -10.70 -3.99 5.07
C ASP A 392 -10.44 -2.60 5.69
N LYS A 393 -9.75 -2.56 6.84
CA LYS A 393 -9.44 -1.32 7.56
C LYS A 393 -8.34 -0.49 6.89
N ASN A 394 -7.51 -1.11 6.05
CA ASN A 394 -6.32 -0.49 5.47
C ASN A 394 -6.29 -0.63 3.94
N ARG A 395 -7.46 -0.58 3.29
CA ARG A 395 -7.61 -0.73 1.84
C ARG A 395 -6.68 0.19 1.03
N GLU A 396 -6.54 1.46 1.42
CA GLU A 396 -5.62 2.40 0.74
C GLU A 396 -4.14 1.97 0.78
N ILE A 397 -3.72 1.24 1.82
CA ILE A 397 -2.37 0.68 1.93
C ILE A 397 -2.24 -0.54 1.01
N PHE A 398 -3.15 -1.50 1.12
CA PHE A 398 -3.07 -2.75 0.37
C PHE A 398 -3.25 -2.56 -1.13
N THR A 399 -4.07 -1.60 -1.54
CA THR A 399 -4.20 -1.24 -2.94
C THR A 399 -2.93 -0.63 -3.54
N ALA A 400 -1.98 -0.13 -2.74
CA ALA A 400 -0.66 0.24 -3.25
C ALA A 400 0.11 -0.99 -3.77
N PHE A 401 -0.07 -2.15 -3.12
CA PHE A 401 0.65 -3.39 -3.40
C PHE A 401 -0.12 -4.40 -4.25
N LYS A 402 -1.45 -4.27 -4.39
CA LYS A 402 -2.33 -5.25 -5.08
C LYS A 402 -2.09 -5.55 -6.57
N ASP A 403 -1.24 -4.80 -7.27
CA ASP A 403 -0.99 -4.98 -8.73
C ASP A 403 0.45 -5.38 -9.05
N ILE A 404 1.29 -5.54 -8.03
CA ILE A 404 2.53 -6.31 -8.16
C ILE A 404 2.09 -7.66 -8.75
N PRO A 405 2.74 -8.23 -9.78
CA PRO A 405 2.15 -9.33 -10.54
C PRO A 405 1.94 -10.56 -9.67
N PHE A 406 0.84 -10.59 -8.92
CA PHE A 406 0.21 -11.76 -8.33
C PHE A 406 0.10 -12.78 -9.43
N THR A 407 0.16 -14.04 -9.04
CA THR A 407 -0.26 -15.18 -9.86
C THR A 407 -1.30 -14.75 -10.85
N ARG A 408 -0.86 -14.40 -12.05
CA ARG A 408 -1.81 -14.25 -13.13
C ARG A 408 -2.35 -15.67 -13.23
N PRO A 409 -3.68 -15.88 -13.32
CA PRO A 409 -4.09 -17.07 -14.05
C PRO A 409 -3.19 -17.11 -15.28
N GLY A 410 -2.65 -18.27 -15.61
CA GLY A 410 -2.20 -18.44 -16.98
C GLY A 410 -3.32 -17.95 -17.87
N ARG A 411 -2.96 -17.41 -19.04
CA ARG A 411 -3.89 -16.76 -19.97
C ARG A 411 -4.89 -17.81 -20.54
N ASP A 412 -5.69 -18.44 -19.68
CA ASP A 412 -6.63 -19.53 -19.93
C ASP A 412 -8.06 -19.03 -19.58
N HIS A 413 -8.99 -19.02 -20.56
CA HIS A 413 -10.14 -18.05 -20.65
C HIS A 413 -11.23 -18.48 -19.67
N ASP A 414 -10.95 -19.60 -19.00
CA ASP A 414 -11.86 -20.56 -18.44
C ASP A 414 -11.44 -20.90 -17.00
N SER A 415 -10.43 -20.20 -16.47
CA SER A 415 -10.06 -20.29 -15.07
C SER A 415 -11.16 -19.66 -14.22
N ILE A 416 -12.02 -20.48 -13.63
CA ILE A 416 -12.96 -20.03 -12.62
C ILE A 416 -12.20 -19.84 -11.31
N ALA A 417 -11.97 -18.57 -10.97
CA ALA A 417 -11.27 -18.16 -9.77
C ALA A 417 -12.20 -18.29 -8.55
N ILE A 418 -12.39 -19.52 -8.07
CA ILE A 418 -13.08 -19.79 -6.80
C ILE A 418 -12.25 -19.18 -5.67
N GLY A 419 -12.88 -18.56 -4.68
CA GLY A 419 -12.16 -17.96 -3.54
C GLY A 419 -11.30 -16.75 -3.92
N SER A 420 -11.70 -16.02 -4.96
CA SER A 420 -11.00 -14.83 -5.45
C SER A 420 -11.92 -13.60 -5.48
N ILE A 421 -11.34 -12.40 -5.48
CA ILE A 421 -12.05 -11.12 -5.54
C ILE A 421 -11.57 -10.30 -6.74
N SER A 422 -12.47 -9.69 -7.52
CA SER A 422 -12.14 -8.82 -8.65
C SER A 422 -11.86 -7.37 -8.23
N ASP A 423 -12.56 -6.88 -7.22
CA ASP A 423 -12.70 -5.42 -7.00
C ASP A 423 -12.26 -4.96 -5.60
N LEU A 424 -10.99 -5.22 -5.25
CA LEU A 424 -10.39 -4.56 -4.08
C LEU A 424 -10.03 -3.11 -4.42
N THR A 425 -10.87 -2.19 -3.98
CA THR A 425 -10.70 -0.73 -4.10
C THR A 425 -10.17 -0.13 -2.80
N ASP A 426 -9.53 1.04 -2.93
CA ASP A 426 -8.95 1.81 -1.83
C ASP A 426 -10.03 2.40 -0.93
N LYS A 427 -11.19 2.74 -1.50
CA LYS A 427 -12.38 3.25 -0.82
C LYS A 427 -13.61 2.43 -1.15
N LYS A 428 -14.59 2.44 -0.24
CA LYS A 428 -15.89 1.83 -0.47
C LYS A 428 -16.80 2.81 -1.17
N ASP A 429 -17.45 2.36 -2.23
CA ASP A 429 -18.45 3.15 -2.94
C ASP A 429 -19.67 3.39 -2.05
N ARG A 430 -20.37 4.49 -2.34
CA ARG A 430 -21.58 4.88 -1.63
C ARG A 430 -22.71 5.13 -2.62
N ASP A 431 -23.91 4.72 -2.24
CA ASP A 431 -25.12 5.03 -2.99
C ASP A 431 -25.50 6.52 -2.86
N GLU A 432 -26.55 6.92 -3.56
CA GLU A 432 -27.11 8.28 -3.51
C GLU A 432 -27.52 8.74 -2.10
N ASN A 433 -27.74 7.80 -1.18
CA ASN A 433 -28.12 8.06 0.21
C ASN A 433 -26.91 8.02 1.16
N GLY A 434 -25.69 7.82 0.64
CA GLY A 434 -24.46 7.73 1.42
C GLY A 434 -24.21 6.35 2.07
N ASN A 435 -25.04 5.34 1.80
CA ASN A 435 -24.84 3.98 2.30
C ASN A 435 -23.70 3.30 1.54
N ILE A 436 -22.90 2.51 2.25
CA ILE A 436 -21.82 1.73 1.65
C ILE A 436 -22.40 0.66 0.72
N ILE A 437 -21.93 0.64 -0.52
CA ILE A 437 -22.23 -0.41 -1.49
C ILE A 437 -21.19 -1.53 -1.31
N PRO A 438 -21.59 -2.76 -0.94
CA PRO A 438 -20.66 -3.88 -0.77
C PRO A 438 -20.00 -4.27 -2.10
N ASN A 439 -18.68 -4.33 -2.15
CA ASN A 439 -17.93 -4.92 -3.27
C ASN A 439 -17.70 -6.43 -3.07
N SER A 440 -17.04 -7.07 -4.04
CA SER A 440 -16.73 -8.52 -4.00
C SER A 440 -16.01 -8.94 -2.72
N PHE A 441 -15.12 -8.09 -2.18
CA PHE A 441 -14.42 -8.37 -0.93
C PHE A 441 -15.34 -8.30 0.30
N ASP A 442 -16.23 -7.30 0.35
CA ASP A 442 -17.19 -7.16 1.45
C ASP A 442 -18.16 -8.34 1.52
N ILE A 443 -18.63 -8.81 0.35
CA ILE A 443 -19.49 -9.98 0.22
C ILE A 443 -18.74 -11.23 0.69
N TYR A 444 -17.56 -11.50 0.10
CA TYR A 444 -16.72 -12.65 0.48
C TYR A 444 -16.44 -12.69 1.99
N LYS A 445 -16.00 -11.57 2.57
CA LYS A 445 -15.68 -11.46 4.01
C LYS A 445 -16.91 -11.75 4.87
N LYS A 446 -18.09 -11.23 4.49
CA LYS A 446 -19.35 -11.50 5.19
C LYS A 446 -19.71 -12.99 5.15
N ASP A 447 -19.61 -13.60 3.97
CA ASP A 447 -20.01 -14.98 3.76
C ASP A 447 -19.09 -15.94 4.52
N ILE A 448 -17.77 -15.73 4.47
CA ILE A 448 -16.80 -16.46 5.32
C ILE A 448 -17.09 -16.25 6.81
N GLY A 449 -17.44 -15.03 7.23
CA GLY A 449 -17.79 -14.71 8.61
C GLY A 449 -18.95 -15.56 9.16
N ASN A 450 -19.91 -15.91 8.30
CA ASN A 450 -21.07 -16.74 8.64
C ASN A 450 -20.75 -18.23 8.75
N GLN A 451 -19.59 -18.68 8.27
CA GLN A 451 -19.23 -20.10 8.28
C GLN A 451 -18.63 -20.51 9.62
N THR A 452 -18.86 -21.74 10.05
CA THR A 452 -18.26 -22.27 11.29
C THR A 452 -16.85 -22.83 11.07
N ASP A 453 -16.50 -23.11 9.81
CA ASP A 453 -15.27 -23.77 9.41
C ASP A 453 -14.77 -23.19 8.09
N LEU A 454 -13.46 -23.11 7.93
CA LEU A 454 -12.85 -22.68 6.67
C LEU A 454 -12.69 -23.88 5.75
N LYS A 455 -13.13 -23.73 4.50
CA LYS A 455 -13.08 -24.80 3.51
C LYS A 455 -12.14 -24.48 2.37
N THR A 456 -11.61 -25.53 1.78
CA THR A 456 -10.77 -25.46 0.59
C THR A 456 -11.19 -26.50 -0.44
N ASN A 457 -10.97 -26.19 -1.71
CA ASN A 457 -10.98 -27.17 -2.80
C ASN A 457 -9.62 -27.27 -3.51
N LEU A 458 -8.66 -26.46 -3.10
CA LEU A 458 -7.36 -26.33 -3.75
C LEU A 458 -6.31 -25.87 -2.75
N PHE A 459 -5.21 -26.59 -2.70
CA PHE A 459 -4.05 -26.22 -1.92
C PHE A 459 -2.78 -26.44 -2.72
N THR A 460 -1.72 -25.77 -2.32
CA THR A 460 -0.41 -25.89 -2.96
C THR A 460 0.55 -26.60 -2.02
N ILE A 461 1.38 -27.47 -2.60
CA ILE A 461 2.31 -28.31 -1.83
C ILE A 461 3.60 -28.57 -2.62
N TYR A 462 4.68 -28.86 -1.89
CA TYR A 462 5.97 -29.27 -2.43
C TYR A 462 6.33 -30.64 -1.88
N LEU A 463 6.40 -31.66 -2.75
CA LEU A 463 6.58 -33.06 -2.35
C LEU A 463 7.66 -33.75 -3.17
N SER A 464 8.30 -34.79 -2.63
CA SER A 464 9.08 -35.71 -3.49
C SER A 464 8.16 -36.43 -4.49
N LYS A 465 8.74 -36.99 -5.56
CA LYS A 465 8.01 -37.81 -6.55
C LYS A 465 7.12 -38.87 -5.89
N ASP A 466 7.67 -39.67 -4.97
CA ASP A 466 6.95 -40.78 -4.33
C ASP A 466 5.82 -40.29 -3.44
N GLN A 467 6.07 -39.21 -2.68
CA GLN A 467 5.03 -38.56 -1.87
C GLN A 467 3.91 -38.02 -2.77
N PHE A 468 4.26 -37.38 -3.89
CA PHE A 468 3.26 -36.84 -4.81
C PHE A 468 2.45 -37.96 -5.47
N LEU A 469 3.07 -39.07 -5.88
CA LEU A 469 2.35 -40.25 -6.38
C LEU A 469 1.42 -40.85 -5.33
N LYS A 470 1.87 -40.95 -4.07
CA LYS A 470 1.02 -41.39 -2.96
C LYS A 470 -0.19 -40.46 -2.80
N LEU A 471 0.03 -39.14 -2.88
CA LEU A 471 -1.04 -38.14 -2.71
C LEU A 471 -2.03 -38.22 -3.85
N LEU A 472 -1.55 -38.35 -5.08
CA LEU A 472 -2.39 -38.57 -6.24
C LEU A 472 -3.19 -39.87 -6.10
N ASN A 473 -2.76 -40.89 -5.37
CA ASN A 473 -3.58 -42.09 -5.19
C ASN A 473 -4.72 -41.95 -4.16
N GLU A 474 -4.81 -40.83 -3.43
CA GLU A 474 -5.92 -40.59 -2.51
C GLU A 474 -7.24 -40.39 -3.26
N ASP A 475 -8.32 -41.00 -2.77
CA ASP A 475 -9.64 -40.98 -3.43
C ASP A 475 -10.28 -39.59 -3.48
N TRP A 476 -9.96 -38.73 -2.50
CA TRP A 476 -10.50 -37.38 -2.41
C TRP A 476 -9.78 -36.39 -3.34
N VAL A 477 -8.60 -36.74 -3.86
CA VAL A 477 -7.84 -35.92 -4.82
C VAL A 477 -8.47 -36.07 -6.20
N PHE A 478 -8.86 -34.94 -6.79
CA PHE A 478 -9.38 -34.86 -8.15
C PHE A 478 -8.26 -35.02 -9.18
N SER A 479 -7.30 -34.10 -9.15
CA SER A 479 -6.09 -34.07 -9.97
C SER A 479 -5.15 -33.00 -9.40
N ALA A 480 -4.02 -32.78 -10.04
CA ALA A 480 -3.09 -31.72 -9.68
C ALA A 480 -2.48 -31.07 -10.91
N ASN A 481 -2.20 -29.78 -10.80
CA ASN A 481 -1.48 -29.01 -11.79
C ASN A 481 -0.03 -28.84 -11.31
N VAL A 482 0.91 -29.44 -12.04
CA VAL A 482 2.34 -29.37 -11.75
C VAL A 482 2.90 -28.06 -12.25
N ILE A 483 3.30 -27.20 -11.32
CA ILE A 483 3.76 -25.84 -11.59
C ILE A 483 5.26 -25.84 -11.88
N ASN A 484 6.02 -26.62 -11.12
CA ASN A 484 7.47 -26.74 -11.28
C ASN A 484 7.95 -28.12 -10.81
N CYS A 485 8.99 -28.64 -11.45
CA CYS A 485 9.73 -29.81 -11.00
C CYS A 485 11.19 -29.43 -10.81
N LYS A 486 11.67 -29.53 -9.57
CA LYS A 486 13.09 -29.40 -9.26
C LYS A 486 13.71 -30.78 -9.21
N PHE A 487 14.81 -30.95 -9.93
CA PHE A 487 15.66 -32.12 -9.74
C PHE A 487 16.71 -31.74 -8.70
N SER A 488 17.01 -32.64 -7.75
CA SER A 488 18.12 -32.36 -6.84
C SER A 488 19.38 -32.08 -7.67
N ASN A 489 20.11 -31.01 -7.35
CA ASN A 489 21.35 -30.61 -8.04
C ASN A 489 22.51 -31.62 -7.85
N PHE A 490 22.25 -32.86 -7.45
CA PHE A 490 23.22 -33.93 -7.55
C PHE A 490 23.13 -34.54 -8.95
N ALA A 491 23.93 -34.00 -9.86
CA ALA A 491 24.48 -34.84 -10.91
C ALA A 491 25.19 -36.01 -10.19
N SER A 492 24.75 -37.23 -10.44
CA SER A 492 25.56 -38.41 -10.14
C SER A 492 26.76 -38.38 -11.06
N ASN A 493 27.88 -37.86 -10.55
CA ASN A 493 29.24 -38.42 -10.57
C ASN A 493 30.28 -37.39 -10.11
#